data_AF-A0A2V6U8H5-F1
#
_entry.id   AF-A0A2V6U8H5-F1
#
_cell.length_a   1.000
_cell.length_b   1.000
_cell.length_c   1.000
_cell.angle_alpha   90.00
_cell.angle_beta   90.00
_cell.angle_gamma   90.00
#
_symmetry.space_group_name_H-M   'P 1'
#
loop_
_entity.id
_entity.type
_entity.pdbx_description
1 polymer ?
#
loop_
_entity_poly.entity_id
_entity_poly.type
_entity_poly.pdbx_seq_one_letter_code
_entity_poly.pdbx_strand_id
1 'polypeptide(L)'
;MIAVACTGSAIACGTPTRRSKIRLDDTQCSRRRSCPPAYDALSPETKAQLEGLRVHHSIAHSRQTLGFEFSSEEQESLTGAVHPLVRLIPRSHRRSLYLASHASRIIDWPVPEGRLLLRDLMEHATQPQFVYRHSWRVGDFVIWDNRATMHRARPFDDTKYRRELRRVTTLDIEHPVLASRNS
;
A
#
# COMPACT_ATOMS: atom_id res chain seq x y z
N MET A 1 5.04 8.91 -3.69
CA MET A 1 6.02 8.01 -3.06
C MET A 1 6.08 6.71 -3.85
N ILE A 2 7.16 6.48 -4.59
CA ILE A 2 7.38 5.26 -5.36
C ILE A 2 8.29 4.34 -4.55
N ALA A 3 7.95 3.06 -4.45
CA ALA A 3 8.82 2.06 -3.88
C ALA A 3 9.24 1.07 -4.96
N VAL A 4 10.49 0.62 -4.83
CA VAL A 4 11.15 -0.27 -5.76
C VAL A 4 11.69 -1.44 -4.95
N ALA A 5 11.38 -2.67 -5.36
CA ALA A 5 12.04 -3.86 -4.84
C ALA A 5 12.69 -4.68 -5.95
N CYS A 6 13.88 -5.18 -5.66
CA CYS A 6 14.67 -6.03 -6.55
C CYS A 6 15.09 -7.31 -5.82
N THR A 7 15.07 -8.44 -6.53
CA THR A 7 15.73 -9.67 -6.05
C THR A 7 17.23 -9.63 -6.33
N GLY A 8 18.05 -9.93 -5.32
CA GLY A 8 19.50 -10.08 -5.50
C GLY A 8 19.86 -11.33 -6.32
N SER A 9 21.04 -11.32 -6.94
CA SER A 9 21.64 -12.54 -7.50
C SER A 9 22.07 -13.47 -6.35
N ALA A 10 21.58 -14.71 -6.38
CA ALA A 10 21.94 -15.73 -5.41
C ALA A 10 23.39 -16.22 -5.62
N ILE A 11 24.18 -16.25 -4.53
CA ILE A 11 25.35 -17.10 -4.35
C ILE A 11 24.94 -18.09 -3.25
N ALA A 12 25.00 -19.43 -3.32
CA ALA A 12 25.30 -20.40 -4.38
C ALA A 12 24.73 -21.79 -3.95
N CYS A 13 24.73 -22.73 -4.91
CA CYS A 13 24.74 -24.20 -4.78
C CYS A 13 23.48 -24.95 -4.28
N GLY A 14 22.69 -25.45 -5.24
CA GLY A 14 21.67 -26.48 -5.03
C GLY A 14 20.69 -26.55 -6.22
N THR A 15 20.80 -27.61 -7.01
CA THR A 15 19.96 -28.13 -8.11
C THR A 15 18.69 -27.35 -8.52
N PRO A 16 18.44 -27.10 -9.82
CA PRO A 16 17.31 -26.29 -10.28
C PRO A 16 16.00 -27.10 -10.26
N THR A 17 15.33 -27.18 -9.12
CA THR A 17 13.99 -27.78 -9.05
C THR A 17 13.02 -26.97 -8.19
N ARG A 18 11.92 -26.58 -8.86
CA ARG A 18 10.67 -25.98 -8.36
C ARG A 18 10.72 -24.53 -7.85
N ARG A 19 10.43 -23.63 -8.81
CA ARG A 19 9.79 -22.31 -8.69
C ARG A 19 9.25 -21.99 -7.29
N SER A 20 10.01 -21.24 -6.50
CA SER A 20 9.53 -20.59 -5.28
C SER A 20 8.55 -19.49 -5.66
N LYS A 21 7.25 -19.71 -5.39
CA LYS A 21 6.18 -18.73 -5.60
C LYS A 21 6.24 -17.68 -4.50
N ILE A 22 7.14 -16.71 -4.58
CA ILE A 22 7.04 -15.51 -3.74
C ILE A 22 5.91 -14.67 -4.34
N ARG A 23 4.91 -14.31 -3.53
CA ARG A 23 3.75 -13.52 -3.97
C ARG A 23 3.68 -12.21 -3.20
N LEU A 24 3.81 -11.09 -3.91
CA LEU A 24 3.30 -9.80 -3.45
C LEU A 24 1.89 -9.65 -3.98
N ASP A 25 0.95 -9.36 -3.08
CA ASP A 25 -0.38 -8.89 -3.46
C ASP A 25 -0.29 -7.36 -3.48
N ASP A 26 -0.30 -6.75 -4.66
CA ASP A 26 -0.51 -5.31 -4.82
C ASP A 26 -2.00 -5.07 -4.98
N THR A 27 -2.59 -4.32 -4.06
CA THR A 27 -3.98 -3.84 -4.19
C THR A 27 -3.95 -2.45 -4.79
N GLN A 28 -4.79 -2.25 -5.81
CA GLN A 28 -4.94 -1.05 -6.63
C GLN A 28 -3.90 -0.94 -7.78
N CYS A 29 -4.34 -1.38 -8.96
CA CYS A 29 -3.55 -1.57 -10.16
C CYS A 29 -3.34 -0.26 -10.95
N SER A 30 -2.09 0.08 -11.29
CA SER A 30 -1.79 1.30 -12.06
C SER A 30 -1.26 1.08 -13.48
N ARG A 31 -1.04 -0.16 -13.98
CA ARG A 31 -0.38 -0.34 -15.30
C ARG A 31 -0.82 -1.49 -16.23
N ARG A 32 -1.89 -2.24 -15.96
CA ARG A 32 -2.49 -3.15 -16.98
C ARG A 32 -3.98 -2.84 -17.16
N ARG A 33 -4.43 -2.75 -18.42
CA ARG A 33 -5.83 -2.52 -18.87
C ARG A 33 -6.90 -3.47 -18.30
N SER A 34 -6.53 -4.42 -17.43
CA SER A 34 -7.40 -5.52 -17.01
C SER A 34 -7.97 -5.36 -15.58
N CYS A 35 -7.64 -4.30 -14.85
CA CYS A 35 -8.08 -4.13 -13.46
C CYS A 35 -8.45 -2.65 -13.20
N PRO A 36 -9.75 -2.33 -13.05
CA PRO A 36 -10.18 -1.00 -12.66
C PRO A 36 -9.78 -0.71 -11.19
N PRO A 37 -9.47 0.55 -10.81
CA PRO A 37 -9.24 0.94 -9.43
C PRO A 37 -10.42 0.57 -8.55
N ALA A 38 -10.13 0.22 -7.29
CA ALA A 38 -11.17 -0.07 -6.30
C ALA A 38 -12.15 1.09 -6.13
N TYR A 39 -11.67 2.34 -6.22
CA TYR A 39 -12.51 3.54 -6.16
C TYR A 39 -13.52 3.60 -7.31
N ASP A 40 -13.10 3.30 -8.54
CA ASP A 40 -13.95 3.42 -9.73
C ASP A 40 -15.15 2.45 -9.68
N ALA A 41 -14.97 1.30 -9.01
CA ALA A 41 -16.00 0.27 -8.83
C ALA A 41 -17.00 0.54 -7.69
N LEU A 42 -16.81 1.60 -6.89
CA LEU A 42 -17.77 1.98 -5.85
C LEU A 42 -19.04 2.59 -6.45
N SER A 43 -20.16 2.44 -5.75
CA SER A 43 -21.41 3.11 -6.13
C SER A 43 -21.27 4.64 -6.03
N PRO A 44 -22.06 5.41 -6.80
CA PRO A 44 -22.08 6.87 -6.71
C PRO A 44 -22.35 7.39 -5.28
N GLU A 45 -23.24 6.71 -4.55
CA GLU A 45 -23.62 7.07 -3.18
C GLU A 45 -22.44 6.88 -2.23
N THR A 46 -21.74 5.74 -2.32
CA THR A 46 -20.52 5.52 -1.54
C THR A 46 -19.46 6.55 -1.91
N LYS A 47 -19.22 6.82 -3.20
CA LYS A 47 -18.24 7.83 -3.62
C LYS A 47 -18.53 9.21 -3.03
N ALA A 48 -19.79 9.61 -2.98
CA ALA A 48 -20.21 10.87 -2.35
C ALA A 48 -19.98 10.86 -0.84
N GLN A 49 -20.28 9.75 -0.15
CA GLN A 49 -20.04 9.60 1.29
C GLN A 49 -18.55 9.71 1.65
N LEU A 50 -17.66 9.21 0.79
CA LEU A 50 -16.21 9.22 1.05
C LEU A 50 -15.54 10.58 0.77
N GLU A 51 -16.21 11.48 0.07
CA GLU A 51 -15.65 12.78 -0.30
C GLU A 51 -15.39 13.64 0.95
N GLY A 52 -14.20 14.24 1.02
CA GLY A 52 -13.81 15.07 2.17
C GLY A 52 -13.46 14.32 3.46
N LEU A 53 -13.65 12.99 3.54
CA LEU A 53 -13.28 12.22 4.72
C LEU A 53 -11.76 12.21 4.92
N ARG A 54 -11.35 12.37 6.19
CA ARG A 54 -9.95 12.33 6.61
C ARG A 54 -9.73 11.15 7.55
N VAL A 55 -8.60 10.48 7.41
CA VAL A 55 -8.24 9.29 8.17
C VAL A 55 -6.95 9.54 8.93
N HIS A 56 -6.95 9.14 10.20
CA HIS A 56 -5.75 9.11 11.01
C HIS A 56 -4.99 7.80 10.77
N HIS A 57 -3.72 7.90 10.38
CA HIS A 57 -2.81 6.78 10.21
C HIS A 57 -1.77 6.77 11.32
N SER A 58 -1.69 5.68 12.08
CA SER A 58 -0.68 5.50 13.14
C SER A 58 0.01 4.14 13.00
N ILE A 59 1.34 4.17 12.96
CA ILE A 59 2.16 2.95 12.98
C ILE A 59 2.02 2.25 14.33
N ALA A 60 1.96 3.00 15.44
CA ALA A 60 1.76 2.46 16.77
C ALA A 60 0.49 1.59 16.84
N HIS A 61 -0.64 2.11 16.31
CA HIS A 61 -1.91 1.38 16.25
C HIS A 61 -1.79 0.03 15.51
N SER A 62 -1.14 0.01 14.34
CA SER A 62 -0.98 -1.24 13.58
C SER A 62 -0.11 -2.28 14.29
N ARG A 63 0.93 -1.84 15.00
CA ARG A 63 1.87 -2.73 15.69
C ARG A 63 1.25 -3.24 17.00
N GLN A 64 0.49 -2.40 17.71
CA GLN A 64 -0.35 -2.84 18.83
C GLN A 64 -1.37 -3.91 18.41
N THR A 65 -1.99 -3.75 17.22
CA THR A 65 -2.91 -4.76 16.68
C THR A 65 -2.22 -6.10 16.39
N LEU A 66 -0.90 -6.08 16.16
CA LEU A 66 -0.07 -7.28 15.96
C LEU A 66 0.54 -7.81 17.29
N GLY A 67 0.18 -7.23 18.43
CA GLY A 67 0.64 -7.66 19.75
C GLY A 67 1.97 -7.04 20.21
N PHE A 68 2.45 -5.98 19.56
CA PHE A 68 3.64 -5.25 20.03
C PHE A 68 3.23 -4.22 21.09
N GLU A 69 3.95 -4.23 22.21
CA GLU A 69 3.83 -3.21 23.26
C GLU A 69 4.81 -2.06 22.99
N PHE A 70 4.39 -0.83 23.29
CA PHE A 70 5.20 0.38 23.18
C PHE A 70 5.26 1.07 24.53
N SER A 71 6.43 1.61 24.88
CA SER A 71 6.54 2.51 26.03
C SER A 71 5.70 3.78 25.82
N SER A 72 5.38 4.49 26.90
CA SER A 72 4.65 5.77 26.82
C SER A 72 5.40 6.80 25.96
N GLU A 73 6.73 6.86 26.06
CA GLU A 73 7.59 7.76 25.28
C GLU A 73 7.58 7.42 23.77
N GLU A 74 7.60 6.13 23.42
CA GLU A 74 7.51 5.69 22.03
C GLU A 74 6.12 6.02 21.42
N GLN A 75 5.05 5.89 22.20
CA GLN A 75 3.70 6.25 21.76
C GLN A 75 3.57 7.74 21.47
N GLU A 76 4.18 8.60 22.30
CA GLU A 76 4.20 10.05 22.10
C GLU A 76 4.99 10.46 20.86
N SER A 77 6.08 9.75 20.53
CA SER A 77 6.84 10.00 19.30
C SER A 77 6.11 9.55 18.01
N LEU A 78 5.18 8.60 18.12
CA LEU A 78 4.44 8.00 17.01
C LEU A 78 3.02 8.58 16.88
N THR A 79 2.91 9.90 16.93
CA THR A 79 1.64 10.65 16.86
C THR A 79 0.79 10.30 15.64
N GLY A 80 1.42 9.84 14.55
CA GLY A 80 0.75 9.49 13.31
C GLY A 80 0.52 10.70 12.41
N ALA A 81 -0.29 10.52 11.36
CA ALA A 81 -0.59 11.58 10.41
C ALA A 81 -2.03 11.48 9.92
N VAL A 82 -2.64 12.63 9.63
CA VAL A 82 -3.98 12.70 9.02
C VAL A 82 -3.84 12.86 7.52
N HIS A 83 -4.56 12.03 6.78
CA HIS A 83 -4.57 12.05 5.32
C HIS A 83 -6.00 11.93 4.77
N PRO A 84 -6.29 12.45 3.56
CA PRO A 84 -7.58 12.26 2.94
C PRO A 84 -7.80 10.79 2.58
N LEU A 85 -9.02 10.27 2.81
CA LEU A 85 -9.41 8.90 2.45
C LEU A 85 -9.42 8.71 0.93
N VAL A 86 -9.85 9.74 0.19
CA VAL A 86 -9.82 9.77 -1.27
C VAL A 86 -8.72 10.74 -1.69
N ARG A 87 -7.72 10.23 -2.41
CA ARG A 87 -6.62 11.03 -2.94
C ARG A 87 -6.76 11.20 -4.44
N LEU A 88 -6.55 12.42 -4.91
CA LEU A 88 -6.35 12.70 -6.33
C LEU A 88 -4.87 12.51 -6.67
N ILE A 89 -4.56 11.63 -7.64
CA ILE A 89 -3.19 11.37 -8.05
C ILE A 89 -2.74 12.42 -9.07
N PRO A 90 -1.69 13.21 -8.77
CA PRO A 90 -1.14 14.18 -9.72
C PRO A 90 -0.77 13.53 -11.06
N ARG A 91 -0.87 14.27 -12.16
CA ARG A 91 -0.67 13.84 -13.56
C ARG A 91 -1.74 12.92 -14.15
N SER A 92 -2.24 11.95 -13.38
CA SER A 92 -3.26 11.01 -13.90
C SER A 92 -4.70 11.50 -13.66
N HIS A 93 -4.90 12.44 -12.72
CA HIS A 93 -6.21 12.93 -12.29
C HIS A 93 -7.16 11.84 -11.82
N ARG A 94 -6.62 10.65 -11.49
CA ARG A 94 -7.40 9.53 -10.98
C ARG A 94 -7.58 9.67 -9.49
N ARG A 95 -8.75 9.24 -9.01
CA ARG A 95 -9.05 9.14 -7.59
C ARG A 95 -8.67 7.74 -7.10
N SER A 96 -8.08 7.69 -5.91
CA SER A 96 -7.63 6.44 -5.28
C SER A 96 -8.00 6.43 -3.81
N LEU A 97 -8.35 5.26 -3.29
CA LEU A 97 -8.58 5.07 -1.87
C LEU A 97 -7.22 4.99 -1.17
N TYR A 98 -6.98 5.88 -0.21
CA TYR A 98 -5.77 5.85 0.60
C TYR A 98 -5.97 5.00 1.86
N LEU A 99 -5.99 3.68 1.62
CA LEU A 99 -6.16 2.68 2.66
C LEU A 99 -4.80 2.12 3.09
N ALA A 100 -4.68 1.78 4.37
CA ALA A 100 -3.51 1.08 4.91
C ALA A 100 -3.92 0.34 6.20
N SER A 101 -3.16 -0.68 6.59
CA SER A 101 -3.30 -1.33 7.90
C SER A 101 -3.05 -0.38 9.08
N HIS A 102 -2.38 0.74 8.83
CA HIS A 102 -2.13 1.81 9.81
C HIS A 102 -3.31 2.77 9.98
N ALA A 103 -4.36 2.68 9.16
CA ALA A 103 -5.55 3.52 9.29
C ALA A 103 -6.31 3.16 10.59
N SER A 104 -6.35 4.09 11.55
CA SER A 104 -6.89 3.82 12.89
C SER A 104 -8.34 4.29 13.08
N ARG A 105 -8.67 5.48 12.55
CA ARG A 105 -9.98 6.11 12.71
C ARG A 105 -10.24 7.16 11.63
N ILE A 106 -11.51 7.42 11.36
CA ILE A 106 -11.95 8.57 10.54
C ILE A 106 -12.10 9.77 11.47
N ILE A 107 -11.60 10.92 11.05
CA ILE A 107 -11.69 12.16 11.82
C ILE A 107 -13.15 12.63 11.82
N ASP A 108 -13.60 13.19 12.94
CA ASP A 108 -14.96 13.73 13.13
C ASP A 108 -16.07 12.65 13.09
N TRP A 109 -15.72 11.37 13.14
CA TRP A 109 -16.65 10.24 13.20
C TRP A 109 -16.47 9.46 14.51
N PRO A 110 -17.55 8.86 15.04
CA PRO A 110 -17.40 7.92 16.15
C PRO A 110 -16.58 6.70 15.71
N VAL A 111 -15.72 6.24 16.63
CA VAL A 111 -14.63 5.28 16.34
C VAL A 111 -15.14 3.93 15.81
N PRO A 112 -16.19 3.32 16.39
CA PRO A 112 -16.74 2.06 15.87
C PRO A 112 -17.19 2.17 14.41
N GLU A 113 -17.93 3.21 14.06
CA GLU A 113 -18.51 3.47 12.75
C GLU A 113 -17.42 3.72 11.72
N GLY A 114 -16.42 4.56 12.07
CA GLY A 114 -15.27 4.80 11.21
C GLY A 114 -14.46 3.53 10.94
N ARG A 115 -14.29 2.66 11.95
CA ARG A 115 -13.57 1.39 11.78
C ARG A 115 -14.35 0.39 10.93
N LEU A 116 -15.66 0.32 11.08
CA LEU A 116 -16.52 -0.51 10.22
C LEU A 116 -16.38 -0.09 8.76
N LEU A 117 -16.49 1.21 8.47
CA LEU A 117 -16.32 1.72 7.10
C LEU A 117 -14.92 1.41 6.54
N LEU A 118 -13.86 1.63 7.32
CA LEU A 118 -12.50 1.32 6.88
C LEU A 118 -12.30 -0.17 6.60
N ARG A 119 -12.90 -1.05 7.42
CA ARG A 119 -12.88 -2.50 7.19
C ARG A 119 -13.59 -2.86 5.89
N ASP A 120 -14.80 -2.35 5.68
CA ASP A 120 -15.60 -2.67 4.50
C ASP A 120 -14.91 -2.18 3.21
N LEU A 121 -14.29 -0.99 3.25
CA LEU A 121 -13.48 -0.47 2.15
C LEU A 121 -12.20 -1.30 1.91
N MET A 122 -11.57 -1.78 2.99
CA MET A 122 -10.40 -2.67 2.89
C MET A 122 -10.78 -4.01 2.26
N GLU A 123 -11.91 -4.60 2.67
CA GLU A 123 -12.44 -5.82 2.09
C GLU A 123 -12.75 -5.63 0.60
N HIS A 124 -13.47 -4.56 0.24
CA HIS A 124 -13.73 -4.18 -1.15
C HIS A 124 -12.45 -4.03 -1.97
N ALA A 125 -11.48 -3.23 -1.49
CA ALA A 125 -10.25 -2.95 -2.21
C ALA A 125 -9.29 -4.15 -2.31
N THR A 126 -9.52 -5.21 -1.53
CA THR A 126 -8.72 -6.45 -1.53
C THR A 126 -9.42 -7.61 -2.25
N GLN A 127 -10.57 -7.38 -2.87
CA GLN A 127 -11.24 -8.40 -3.70
C GLN A 127 -10.37 -8.82 -4.89
N PRO A 128 -10.45 -10.09 -5.36
CA PRO A 128 -9.53 -10.64 -6.35
C PRO A 128 -9.37 -9.84 -7.64
N GLN A 129 -10.42 -9.14 -8.09
CA GLN A 129 -10.39 -8.30 -9.29
C GLN A 129 -9.54 -7.05 -9.14
N PHE A 130 -9.20 -6.62 -7.91
CA PHE A 130 -8.36 -5.45 -7.62
C PHE A 130 -6.92 -5.83 -7.22
N VAL A 131 -6.63 -7.13 -7.15
CA VAL A 131 -5.36 -7.66 -6.65
C VAL A 131 -4.49 -8.16 -7.80
N TYR A 132 -3.32 -7.58 -7.94
CA TYR A 132 -2.25 -8.16 -8.74
C TYR A 132 -1.38 -9.06 -7.86
N ARG A 133 -1.06 -10.26 -8.37
CA ARG A 133 -0.15 -11.20 -7.70
C ARG A 133 1.15 -11.33 -8.48
N HIS A 134 2.21 -10.73 -7.97
CA HIS A 134 3.52 -10.86 -8.58
C HIS A 134 4.18 -12.18 -8.16
N SER A 135 4.55 -13.03 -9.13
CA SER A 135 5.35 -14.23 -8.85
C SER A 135 6.82 -13.95 -9.18
N TRP A 136 7.62 -13.72 -8.14
CA TRP A 136 9.01 -13.28 -8.30
C TRP A 136 9.88 -14.30 -9.04
N ARG A 137 10.81 -13.76 -9.81
CA ARG A 137 11.94 -14.45 -10.44
C ARG A 137 13.22 -13.71 -10.08
N VAL A 138 14.35 -14.43 -10.12
CA VAL A 138 15.66 -13.82 -9.90
C VAL A 138 15.91 -12.78 -11.00
N GLY A 139 16.33 -11.59 -10.59
CA GLY A 139 16.51 -10.43 -11.46
C GLY A 139 15.27 -9.57 -11.65
N ASP A 140 14.10 -9.94 -11.09
CA ASP A 140 12.92 -9.10 -11.17
C ASP A 140 13.13 -7.79 -10.41
N PHE A 141 12.65 -6.72 -11.06
CA PHE A 141 12.67 -5.35 -10.56
C PHE A 141 11.24 -4.81 -10.63
N VAL A 142 10.60 -4.68 -9.48
CA VAL A 142 9.19 -4.25 -9.38
C VAL A 142 9.13 -2.86 -8.78
N ILE A 143 8.43 -1.97 -9.48
CA ILE A 143 8.17 -0.59 -9.06
C ILE A 143 6.66 -0.44 -8.84
N TRP A 144 6.26 0.13 -7.71
CA TRP A 144 4.87 0.49 -7.43
C TRP A 144 4.74 1.90 -6.84
N ASP A 145 3.59 2.53 -7.07
CA ASP A 145 3.28 3.87 -6.56
C ASP A 145 2.37 3.76 -5.33
N ASN A 146 2.94 4.01 -4.14
CA ASN A 146 2.22 3.90 -2.86
C ASN A 146 1.04 4.89 -2.74
N ARG A 147 0.97 5.93 -3.58
CA ARG A 147 -0.19 6.83 -3.60
C ARG A 147 -1.45 6.17 -4.15
N ALA A 148 -1.25 5.10 -4.92
CA ALA A 148 -2.28 4.44 -5.68
C ALA A 148 -2.39 2.95 -5.35
N THR A 149 -1.58 2.42 -4.43
CA THR A 149 -1.47 0.98 -4.15
C THR A 149 -1.32 0.70 -2.66
N MET A 150 -1.90 -0.40 -2.15
CA MET A 150 -1.38 -1.09 -0.96
C MET A 150 -0.65 -2.35 -1.39
N HIS A 151 0.22 -2.88 -0.53
CA HIS A 151 0.97 -4.09 -0.84
C HIS A 151 1.17 -4.93 0.41
N ARG A 152 1.22 -6.26 0.23
CA ARG A 152 1.61 -7.18 1.31
C ARG A 152 2.41 -8.36 0.78
N ALA A 153 3.32 -8.86 1.62
CA ALA A 153 3.97 -10.14 1.40
C ALA A 153 3.10 -11.28 1.91
N ARG A 154 3.08 -12.39 1.17
CA ARG A 154 2.53 -13.66 1.65
C ARG A 154 3.59 -14.42 2.48
N PRO A 155 3.17 -15.25 3.44
CA PRO A 155 4.08 -16.15 4.14
C PRO A 155 4.88 -17.01 3.16
N PHE A 156 6.13 -17.29 3.51
CA PHE A 156 7.00 -18.23 2.82
C PHE A 156 7.74 -19.08 3.87
N ASP A 157 8.22 -20.25 3.46
CA ASP A 157 9.01 -21.13 4.33
C ASP A 157 10.43 -20.59 4.45
N ASP A 158 10.66 -19.83 5.52
CA ASP A 158 11.93 -19.18 5.84
C ASP A 158 12.94 -20.14 6.50
N THR A 159 12.48 -21.28 7.01
CA THR A 159 13.35 -22.36 7.50
C THR A 159 14.06 -23.08 6.35
N LYS A 160 13.39 -23.19 5.20
CA LYS A 160 13.89 -23.91 4.03
C LYS A 160 14.53 -23.02 2.97
N TYR A 161 14.06 -21.79 2.81
CA TYR A 161 14.49 -20.92 1.71
C TYR A 161 14.99 -19.56 2.20
N ARG A 162 16.16 -19.13 1.70
CA ARG A 162 16.66 -17.77 1.89
C ARG A 162 15.96 -16.79 0.95
N ARG A 163 15.55 -15.62 1.47
CA ARG A 163 14.96 -14.53 0.70
C ARG A 163 15.80 -13.25 0.83
N GLU A 164 16.37 -12.78 -0.26
CA GLU A 164 17.05 -11.48 -0.34
C GLU A 164 16.31 -10.53 -1.27
N LEU A 165 15.82 -9.42 -0.70
CA LEU A 165 15.20 -8.33 -1.43
C LEU A 165 15.87 -7.01 -1.04
N ARG A 166 16.14 -6.17 -2.02
CA ARG A 166 16.65 -4.81 -1.81
C ARG A 166 15.54 -3.82 -2.13
N ARG A 167 15.30 -2.87 -1.24
CA ARG A 167 14.24 -1.88 -1.38
C ARG A 167 14.80 -0.46 -1.39
N VAL A 168 14.32 0.34 -2.34
CA VAL A 168 14.54 1.80 -2.38
C VAL A 168 13.18 2.48 -2.38
N THR A 169 13.05 3.56 -1.60
CA THR A 169 11.79 4.32 -1.47
C THR A 169 12.06 5.80 -1.74
N THR A 170 11.26 6.41 -2.61
CA THR A 170 11.30 7.87 -2.85
C THR A 170 10.23 8.57 -2.04
N LEU A 171 10.57 9.69 -1.41
CA LEU A 171 9.59 10.50 -0.68
C LEU A 171 8.62 11.19 -1.65
N ASP A 172 7.38 11.38 -1.21
CA ASP A 172 6.37 12.13 -1.97
C ASP A 172 6.49 13.62 -1.69
N ILE A 173 7.61 14.21 -2.10
CA ILE A 173 7.86 15.64 -1.92
C ILE A 173 7.31 16.35 -3.16
N GLU A 174 6.52 17.41 -2.97
CA GLU A 174 6.15 18.28 -4.08
C GLU A 174 7.43 18.89 -4.66
N HIS A 175 7.73 18.52 -5.90
CA HIS A 175 8.78 19.20 -6.65
C HIS A 175 8.20 20.50 -7.21
N PRO A 176 8.86 21.66 -7.01
CA PRO A 176 8.47 22.87 -7.71
C PRO A 176 8.43 22.53 -9.20
N VAL A 177 7.32 22.88 -9.85
CA VAL A 177 7.18 22.72 -11.29
C VAL A 177 8.37 23.44 -11.91
N LEU A 178 9.29 22.70 -12.52
CA LEU A 178 10.35 23.30 -13.33
C LEU A 178 9.62 24.09 -14.40
N ALA A 179 9.57 25.41 -14.24
CA ALA A 179 9.05 26.31 -15.26
C ALA A 179 9.77 25.93 -16.55
N SER A 180 9.02 25.41 -17.53
CA SER A 180 9.56 25.09 -18.83
C SER A 180 10.21 26.37 -19.35
N ARG A 181 11.53 26.37 -19.42
CA ARG A 181 12.26 27.41 -20.13
C ARG A 181 11.84 27.26 -21.59
N ASN A 182 10.92 28.12 -22.03
CA ASN A 182 10.68 28.32 -23.45
C ASN A 182 12.00 28.87 -24.03
N SER A 183 12.67 28.04 -24.81
CA SER A 183 13.77 28.40 -25.69
C SER A 183 13.37 28.03 -27.11
#